data_AF-A0A9W8MJS5-F1
#
_entry.id   AF-A0A9W8MJS5-F1
#
_cell.length_a   1.000
_cell.length_b   1.000
_cell.length_c   1.000
_cell.angle_alpha   90.00
_cell.angle_beta   90.00
_cell.angle_gamma   90.00
#
_symmetry.space_group_name_H-M   'P 1'
#
loop_
_entity.id
_entity.type
_entity.pdbx_description
1 polymer ?
#
loop_
_entity_poly.entity_id
_entity_poly.type
_entity_poly.pdbx_seq_one_letter_code
_entity_poly.pdbx_strand_id
1 'polypeptide(L)'
;MDNIRSGILPGIETQAELDELEKTILQKVGQQYAEVRKLTRDVDGEFRVSRRRALILIYAHLIRLPIKSTKQRQILLQTPLLLLNALNVSAARNWLTPTLGIMRLNSYLAQALPPHAPPRVRLTQLPGVSKADIDSFAPRPREMAEVLSTLEEKGDGRACTVRKAMSKWGRVEIVDAAFKVIGERVVTPSSIIFLVVKLRLTPPGSNTERKDVSVDEAKRIVQYNDKKDEEFLLPKQEAEDLPKGRSTGWAHAPRWPSNRKPTWWLVLGDEKQNRVVVPPIRISYIPYADTESDRDYRTYKIQFQGPPSTGVFTWKLFVVRDTFVAEEASKDLTLSIEHPPAADQEPSEDEISEPDEDSLAGQMAAKRGGAVKKCKDESDEESGTDDDESSNDDSSSDSDSD
;
A
#
# COMPACT_ATOMS: atom_id res chain seq x y z
N MET A 1 24.54 36.90 -37.52
CA MET A 1 23.91 36.85 -36.19
C MET A 1 23.77 35.40 -35.82
N ASP A 2 24.69 34.99 -34.96
CA ASP A 2 25.10 33.61 -34.69
C ASP A 2 24.14 32.82 -33.80
N ASN A 3 24.23 31.49 -33.97
CA ASN A 3 24.04 30.45 -32.97
C ASN A 3 22.70 30.29 -32.23
N ILE A 4 21.81 29.48 -32.81
CA ILE A 4 21.13 28.41 -32.06
C ILE A 4 21.14 27.13 -32.93
N ARG A 5 22.29 26.46 -33.03
CA ARG A 5 22.32 25.06 -33.45
C ARG A 5 21.88 24.22 -32.25
N SER A 6 20.65 23.74 -32.27
CA SER A 6 20.13 22.78 -31.28
C SER A 6 21.05 21.56 -31.24
N GLY A 7 21.80 21.40 -30.15
CA GLY A 7 22.75 20.31 -29.92
C GLY A 7 22.06 18.95 -29.74
N ILE A 8 21.58 18.37 -30.83
CA ILE A 8 21.08 17.00 -30.88
C ILE A 8 22.29 16.11 -31.19
N LEU A 9 22.67 15.24 -30.25
CA LEU A 9 23.78 14.32 -30.45
C LEU A 9 23.39 13.22 -31.47
N PRO A 10 24.30 12.84 -32.40
CA PRO A 10 24.07 11.78 -33.39
C PRO A 10 23.80 10.41 -32.74
N GLY A 11 23.31 9.47 -33.55
CA GLY A 11 23.00 8.12 -33.09
C GLY A 11 24.24 7.43 -32.54
N ILE A 12 24.13 6.88 -31.33
CA ILE A 12 25.26 6.26 -30.62
C ILE A 12 25.73 5.00 -31.35
N GLU A 13 26.82 5.13 -32.10
CA GLU A 13 27.40 4.05 -32.89
C GLU A 13 28.84 3.74 -32.43
N THR A 14 29.57 4.74 -31.93
CA THR A 14 30.98 4.59 -31.54
C THR A 14 31.17 4.50 -30.01
N GLN A 15 32.30 3.90 -29.59
CA GLN A 15 32.67 3.87 -28.17
C GLN A 15 33.02 5.27 -27.65
N ALA A 16 33.63 6.13 -28.48
CA ALA A 16 33.98 7.49 -28.12
C ALA A 16 32.75 8.34 -27.75
N GLU A 17 31.66 8.23 -28.52
CA GLU A 17 30.39 8.91 -28.23
C GLU A 17 29.77 8.44 -26.90
N LEU A 18 29.89 7.14 -26.59
CA LEU A 18 29.44 6.60 -25.30
C LEU A 18 30.27 7.15 -24.13
N ASP A 19 31.58 7.26 -24.32
CA ASP A 19 32.49 7.77 -23.30
C ASP A 19 32.20 9.26 -23.00
N GLU A 20 31.96 10.06 -24.04
CA GLU A 20 31.57 11.48 -23.90
C GLU A 20 30.21 11.65 -23.20
N LEU A 21 29.23 10.83 -23.59
CA LEU A 21 27.91 10.84 -22.98
C LEU A 21 27.98 10.43 -21.51
N GLU A 22 28.76 9.39 -21.19
CA GLU A 22 28.97 8.95 -19.82
C GLU A 22 29.69 10.01 -18.97
N LYS A 23 30.68 10.71 -19.54
CA LYS A 23 31.33 11.85 -18.87
C LYS A 23 30.33 12.94 -18.51
N THR A 24 29.42 13.27 -19.43
CA THR A 24 28.36 14.25 -19.20
C THR A 24 27.38 13.79 -18.11
N ILE A 25 27.03 12.50 -18.09
CA ILE A 25 26.18 11.92 -17.04
C ILE A 25 26.88 12.01 -15.68
N LEU A 26 28.16 11.62 -15.60
CA LEU A 26 28.96 11.71 -14.38
C LEU A 26 29.04 13.15 -13.85
N GLN A 27 29.18 14.15 -14.72
CA GLN A 27 29.18 15.56 -14.31
C GLN A 27 27.83 16.03 -13.75
N LYS A 28 26.71 15.53 -14.29
CA LYS A 28 25.37 15.96 -13.88
C LYS A 28 24.80 15.19 -12.68
N VAL A 29 25.12 13.90 -12.57
CA VAL A 29 24.55 12.98 -11.57
C VAL A 29 25.55 12.70 -10.44
N GLY A 30 26.85 12.72 -10.73
CA GLY A 30 27.90 12.51 -9.74
C GLY A 30 27.95 11.10 -9.18
N GLN A 31 28.13 11.00 -7.87
CA GLN A 31 28.43 9.76 -7.14
C GLN A 31 27.34 8.69 -7.29
N GLN A 32 26.06 9.08 -7.38
CA GLN A 32 24.96 8.13 -7.53
C GLN A 32 25.11 7.28 -8.81
N TYR A 33 25.51 7.90 -9.92
CA TYR A 33 25.79 7.16 -11.15
C TYR A 33 27.04 6.30 -11.00
N ALA A 34 28.08 6.82 -10.35
CA ALA A 34 29.33 6.08 -10.15
C ALA A 34 29.12 4.77 -9.37
N GLU A 35 28.25 4.77 -8.36
CA GLU A 35 27.89 3.56 -7.61
C GLU A 35 27.13 2.56 -8.48
N VAL A 36 26.10 3.00 -9.22
CA VAL A 36 25.33 2.10 -10.11
C VAL A 36 26.19 1.56 -11.25
N ARG A 37 27.15 2.35 -11.75
CA ARG A 37 28.10 1.93 -12.79
C ARG A 37 28.92 0.71 -12.36
N LYS A 38 29.23 0.55 -11.07
CA LYS A 38 29.96 -0.63 -10.56
C LYS A 38 29.18 -1.92 -10.81
N LEU A 39 27.84 -1.85 -10.81
CA LEU A 39 26.93 -2.98 -11.06
C LEU A 39 26.83 -3.39 -12.54
N THR A 40 27.55 -2.72 -13.45
CA THR A 40 27.61 -3.14 -14.86
C THR A 40 28.56 -4.33 -15.09
N ARG A 41 29.34 -4.70 -14.07
CA ARG A 41 30.18 -5.89 -14.04
C ARG A 41 29.35 -7.11 -13.62
N ASP A 42 29.67 -8.27 -14.17
CA ASP A 42 29.07 -9.54 -13.72
C ASP A 42 29.60 -9.96 -12.34
N VAL A 43 29.02 -11.03 -11.80
CA VAL A 43 29.46 -11.65 -10.53
C VAL A 43 30.94 -12.06 -10.62
N ASP A 44 31.39 -12.48 -11.80
CA ASP A 44 32.77 -12.84 -12.11
C ASP A 44 33.68 -11.62 -12.39
N GLY A 45 33.14 -10.40 -12.27
CA GLY A 45 33.87 -9.15 -12.52
C GLY A 45 33.98 -8.74 -14.00
N GLU A 46 33.52 -9.58 -14.92
CA GLU A 46 33.54 -9.32 -16.36
C GLU A 46 32.68 -8.11 -16.74
N PHE A 47 33.25 -7.23 -17.55
CA PHE A 47 32.57 -6.00 -17.97
C PHE A 47 31.86 -6.20 -19.30
N ARG A 48 30.52 -6.09 -19.28
CA ARG A 48 29.71 -6.17 -20.50
C ARG A 48 29.43 -4.79 -21.08
N VAL A 49 29.96 -4.52 -22.26
CA VAL A 49 29.74 -3.25 -23.00
C VAL A 49 28.25 -2.97 -23.22
N SER A 50 27.44 -4.01 -23.42
CA SER A 50 25.98 -3.90 -23.58
C SER A 50 25.27 -3.38 -22.33
N ARG A 51 25.67 -3.83 -21.13
CA ARG A 51 25.12 -3.35 -19.84
C ARG A 51 25.49 -1.89 -19.60
N ARG A 52 26.75 -1.52 -19.82
CA ARG A 52 27.20 -0.12 -19.76
C ARG A 52 26.39 0.76 -20.73
N ARG A 53 26.28 0.35 -21.99
CA ARG A 53 25.50 1.08 -23.00
C ARG A 53 24.05 1.27 -22.58
N ALA A 54 23.41 0.22 -22.07
CA ALA A 54 22.03 0.31 -21.60
C ALA A 54 21.89 1.27 -20.41
N LEU A 55 22.82 1.20 -19.44
CA LEU A 55 22.85 2.10 -18.29
C LEU A 55 23.00 3.56 -18.71
N ILE A 56 23.96 3.86 -19.59
CA ILE A 56 24.18 5.20 -20.13
C ILE A 56 22.91 5.72 -20.82
N LEU A 57 22.27 4.90 -21.66
CA LEU A 57 21.04 5.27 -22.37
C LEU A 57 19.87 5.54 -21.43
N ILE A 58 19.71 4.74 -20.37
CA ILE A 58 18.68 4.96 -19.34
C ILE A 58 18.96 6.26 -18.58
N TYR A 59 20.20 6.50 -18.16
CA TYR A 59 20.53 7.73 -17.45
C TYR A 59 20.39 8.96 -18.34
N ALA A 60 20.84 8.91 -19.59
CA ALA A 60 20.62 9.97 -20.57
C ALA A 60 19.13 10.34 -20.71
N HIS A 61 18.22 9.34 -20.64
CA HIS A 61 16.78 9.58 -20.57
C HIS A 61 16.38 10.30 -19.27
N LEU A 62 16.77 9.76 -18.11
CA LEU A 62 16.40 10.30 -16.79
C LEU A 62 16.87 11.75 -16.57
N ILE A 63 18.00 12.14 -17.15
CA ILE A 63 18.51 13.53 -17.11
C ILE A 63 18.17 14.35 -18.37
N ARG A 64 17.31 13.80 -19.24
CA ARG A 64 16.73 14.48 -20.42
C ARG A 64 17.80 15.00 -21.40
N LEU A 65 18.90 14.26 -21.56
CA LEU A 65 19.87 14.56 -22.60
C LEU A 65 19.27 14.29 -23.98
N PRO A 66 19.35 15.24 -24.93
CA PRO A 66 18.83 15.04 -26.27
C PRO A 66 19.74 14.08 -27.04
N ILE A 67 19.29 12.83 -27.20
CA ILE A 67 19.97 11.82 -28.00
C ILE A 67 19.01 11.22 -29.03
N LYS A 68 19.47 11.09 -30.28
CA LYS A 68 18.69 10.47 -31.36
C LYS A 68 19.02 8.97 -31.45
N SER A 69 18.49 8.17 -30.52
CA SER A 69 18.76 6.73 -30.48
C SER A 69 17.47 5.89 -30.47
N THR A 70 17.27 5.10 -31.52
CA THR A 70 16.19 4.09 -31.59
C THR A 70 16.35 3.03 -30.49
N LYS A 71 17.60 2.71 -30.12
CA LYS A 71 17.92 1.75 -29.03
C LYS A 71 17.44 2.25 -27.67
N GLN A 72 17.56 3.55 -27.38
CA GLN A 72 17.04 4.10 -26.12
C GLN A 72 15.54 3.86 -25.99
N ARG A 73 14.79 4.13 -27.08
CA ARG A 73 13.35 3.88 -27.14
C ARG A 73 13.02 2.39 -26.88
N GLN A 74 13.74 1.48 -27.53
CA GLN A 74 13.55 0.05 -27.34
C GLN A 74 13.82 -0.38 -25.89
N ILE A 75 14.93 0.08 -25.29
CA ILE A 75 15.28 -0.23 -23.90
C ILE A 75 14.19 0.26 -22.96
N LEU A 76 13.73 1.52 -23.11
CA LEU A 76 12.67 2.07 -22.28
C LEU A 76 11.40 1.24 -22.36
N LEU A 77 10.98 0.81 -23.56
CA LEU A 77 9.80 -0.03 -23.74
C LEU A 77 9.92 -1.42 -23.08
N GLN A 78 11.14 -1.94 -22.89
CA GLN A 78 11.39 -3.21 -22.19
C GLN A 78 11.46 -3.06 -20.67
N THR A 79 11.72 -1.86 -20.14
CA THR A 79 11.86 -1.65 -18.68
C THR A 79 10.64 -2.10 -17.86
N PRO A 80 9.37 -1.96 -18.28
CA PRO A 80 8.24 -2.40 -17.46
C PRO A 80 8.25 -3.92 -17.19
N LEU A 81 8.65 -4.73 -18.18
CA LEU A 81 8.77 -6.18 -18.01
C LEU A 81 9.91 -6.54 -17.06
N LEU A 82 11.07 -5.88 -17.21
CA LEU A 82 12.22 -6.11 -16.34
C LEU A 82 11.92 -5.70 -14.89
N LEU A 83 11.24 -4.57 -14.68
CA LEU A 83 10.84 -4.11 -13.36
C LEU A 83 9.77 -5.00 -12.73
N LEU A 84 8.84 -5.55 -13.53
CA LEU A 84 7.88 -6.53 -13.04
C LEU A 84 8.58 -7.81 -12.54
N ASN A 85 9.57 -8.31 -13.28
CA ASN A 85 10.36 -9.46 -12.84
C ASN A 85 11.15 -9.17 -11.56
N ALA A 86 11.79 -8.01 -11.47
CA ALA A 86 12.48 -7.58 -10.26
C ALA A 86 11.50 -7.44 -9.07
N LEU A 87 10.30 -6.93 -9.32
CA LEU A 87 9.25 -6.80 -8.32
C LEU A 87 8.83 -8.17 -7.78
N ASN A 88 8.64 -9.17 -8.65
CA ASN A 88 8.30 -10.53 -8.23
C ASN A 88 9.40 -11.14 -7.35
N VAL A 89 10.67 -10.94 -7.70
CA VAL A 89 11.82 -11.41 -6.91
C VAL A 89 11.88 -10.75 -5.52
N SER A 90 11.61 -9.45 -5.47
CA SER A 90 11.58 -8.67 -4.23
C SER A 90 10.38 -9.04 -3.34
N ALA A 91 9.20 -9.15 -3.94
CA ALA A 91 7.96 -9.50 -3.25
C ALA A 91 8.01 -10.93 -2.70
N ALA A 92 8.58 -11.89 -3.42
CA ALA A 92 8.76 -13.27 -2.93
C ALA A 92 9.68 -13.36 -1.69
N ARG A 93 10.54 -12.35 -1.47
CA ARG A 93 11.40 -12.24 -0.29
C ARG A 93 10.81 -11.33 0.79
N ASN A 94 9.61 -10.82 0.56
CA ASN A 94 8.93 -9.86 1.42
C ASN A 94 9.76 -8.60 1.72
N TRP A 95 10.64 -8.15 0.81
CA TRP A 95 11.47 -6.98 1.06
C TRP A 95 10.69 -5.68 0.77
N LEU A 96 10.46 -4.83 1.76
CA LEU A 96 9.65 -3.62 1.57
C LEU A 96 10.38 -2.54 0.78
N THR A 97 11.54 -2.09 1.25
CA THR A 97 12.28 -0.99 0.61
C THR A 97 12.60 -1.24 -0.87
N PRO A 98 13.12 -2.42 -1.27
CA PRO A 98 13.36 -2.71 -2.69
C PRO A 98 12.06 -2.76 -3.51
N THR A 99 10.98 -3.34 -2.96
CA THR A 99 9.66 -3.37 -3.60
C THR A 99 9.16 -1.96 -3.91
N LEU A 100 9.19 -1.05 -2.92
CA LEU A 100 8.82 0.35 -3.12
C LEU A 100 9.74 1.06 -4.12
N GLY A 101 11.06 0.81 -4.06
CA GLY A 101 12.04 1.37 -4.98
C GLY A 101 11.78 0.99 -6.45
N ILE A 102 11.50 -0.29 -6.70
CA ILE A 102 11.17 -0.81 -8.05
C ILE A 102 9.87 -0.18 -8.58
N MET A 103 8.84 -0.10 -7.74
CA MET A 103 7.57 0.53 -8.11
C MET A 103 7.78 2.01 -8.46
N ARG A 104 8.48 2.76 -7.61
CA ARG A 104 8.78 4.18 -7.82
C ARG A 104 9.62 4.41 -9.09
N LEU A 105 10.53 3.50 -9.44
CA LEU A 105 11.35 3.59 -10.64
C LEU A 105 10.52 3.68 -11.94
N ASN A 106 9.33 3.05 -11.97
CA ASN A 106 8.41 3.18 -13.11
C ASN A 106 8.04 4.66 -13.37
N SER A 107 7.72 5.40 -12.30
CA SER A 107 7.31 6.81 -12.41
C SER A 107 8.46 7.71 -12.87
N TYR A 108 9.67 7.48 -12.35
CA TYR A 108 10.88 8.21 -12.75
C TYR A 108 11.22 7.99 -14.23
N LEU A 109 11.08 6.75 -14.72
CA LEU A 109 11.26 6.42 -16.14
C LEU A 109 10.16 7.02 -17.01
N ALA A 110 8.89 6.97 -16.59
CA ALA A 110 7.79 7.55 -17.35
C ALA A 110 7.95 9.08 -17.52
N GLN A 111 8.43 9.75 -16.48
CA GLN A 111 8.53 11.22 -16.44
C GLN A 111 9.91 11.77 -16.79
N ALA A 112 10.86 10.87 -17.07
CA ALA A 112 12.25 11.16 -17.34
C ALA A 112 12.84 12.08 -16.25
N LEU A 113 12.86 11.57 -15.02
CA LEU A 113 13.39 12.25 -13.85
C LEU A 113 14.40 11.35 -13.15
N PRO A 114 15.49 11.90 -12.57
CA PRO A 114 16.41 11.09 -11.79
C PRO A 114 15.71 10.49 -10.56
N PRO A 115 16.05 9.25 -10.14
CA PRO A 115 15.62 8.71 -8.86
C PRO A 115 15.98 9.67 -7.72
N HIS A 116 15.10 9.84 -6.74
CA HIS A 116 15.29 10.79 -5.63
C HIS A 116 15.42 12.25 -6.09
N ALA A 117 14.80 12.60 -7.22
CA ALA A 117 14.71 13.99 -7.67
C ALA A 117 14.23 14.92 -6.54
N PRO A 118 14.96 16.00 -6.24
CA PRO A 118 14.52 16.99 -5.27
C PRO A 118 13.11 17.52 -5.58
N PRO A 119 12.34 17.99 -4.59
CA PRO A 119 10.97 18.50 -4.77
C PRO A 119 10.78 19.40 -6.00
N ARG A 120 11.70 20.34 -6.20
CA ARG A 120 11.66 21.28 -7.34
C ARG A 120 11.86 20.60 -8.69
N VAL A 121 12.74 19.61 -8.76
CA VAL A 121 12.98 18.86 -10.01
C VAL A 121 11.73 18.09 -10.42
N ARG A 122 10.89 17.66 -9.47
CA ARG A 122 9.58 17.05 -9.75
C ARG A 122 8.62 18.01 -10.48
N LEU A 123 8.73 19.33 -10.28
CA LEU A 123 7.88 20.31 -10.98
C LEU A 123 8.18 20.37 -12.49
N THR A 124 9.35 19.89 -12.93
CA THR A 124 9.70 19.82 -14.36
C THR A 124 8.94 18.73 -15.13
N GLN A 125 7.99 18.04 -14.50
CA GLN A 125 7.00 17.18 -15.15
C GLN A 125 5.93 17.99 -15.89
N LEU A 126 5.74 19.25 -15.49
CA LEU A 126 4.80 20.15 -16.14
C LEU A 126 5.25 20.45 -17.58
N PRO A 127 4.31 20.53 -18.53
CA PRO A 127 4.63 20.73 -19.94
C PRO A 127 5.33 22.07 -20.14
N GLY A 128 6.47 22.04 -20.82
CA GLY A 128 7.22 23.25 -21.16
C GLY A 128 7.94 23.93 -19.99
N VAL A 129 7.96 23.33 -18.79
CA VAL A 129 8.64 23.88 -17.60
C VAL A 129 10.02 23.25 -17.43
N SER A 130 11.06 24.08 -17.48
CA SER A 130 12.45 23.68 -17.25
C SER A 130 12.91 24.00 -15.83
N LYS A 131 14.09 23.50 -15.45
CA LYS A 131 14.73 23.87 -14.17
C LYS A 131 15.05 25.37 -14.11
N ALA A 132 15.49 25.96 -15.22
CA ALA A 132 15.81 27.38 -15.29
C ALA A 132 14.56 28.25 -15.08
N ASP A 133 13.40 27.83 -15.61
CA ASP A 133 12.12 28.51 -15.36
C ASP A 133 11.81 28.53 -13.86
N ILE A 134 11.88 27.36 -13.19
CA ILE A 134 11.60 27.23 -11.75
C ILE A 134 12.55 28.09 -10.91
N ASP A 135 13.83 28.11 -11.26
CA ASP A 135 14.84 28.89 -10.54
C ASP A 135 14.67 30.41 -10.75
N SER A 136 14.04 30.83 -11.85
CA SER A 136 13.74 32.24 -12.19
C SER A 136 12.48 32.81 -11.51
N PHE A 137 11.62 31.96 -10.95
CA PHE A 137 10.37 32.40 -10.33
C PHE A 137 10.61 32.95 -8.91
N ALA A 138 9.90 34.02 -8.58
CA ALA A 138 9.95 34.70 -7.28
C ALA A 138 8.51 34.99 -6.80
N PRO A 139 8.04 34.38 -5.70
CA PRO A 139 8.73 33.38 -4.88
C PRO A 139 9.01 32.06 -5.64
N ARG A 140 10.01 31.31 -5.20
CA ARG A 140 10.34 30.02 -5.83
C ARG A 140 9.26 28.99 -5.52
N PRO A 141 8.65 28.35 -6.53
CA PRO A 141 7.53 27.46 -6.31
C PRO A 141 7.97 26.16 -5.64
N ARG A 142 7.13 25.66 -4.76
CA ARG A 142 7.22 24.36 -4.07
C ARG A 142 6.24 23.36 -4.65
N GLU A 143 5.10 23.85 -5.10
CA GLU A 143 4.00 23.05 -5.63
C GLU A 143 3.66 23.41 -7.09
N MET A 144 2.90 22.53 -7.73
CA MET A 144 2.50 22.71 -9.13
C MET A 144 1.48 23.83 -9.30
N ALA A 145 0.62 24.05 -8.30
CA ALA A 145 -0.34 25.15 -8.28
C ALA A 145 0.38 26.51 -8.34
N GLU A 146 1.43 26.70 -7.56
CA GLU A 146 2.23 27.93 -7.54
C GLU A 146 2.91 28.20 -8.90
N VAL A 147 3.36 27.15 -9.60
CA VAL A 147 3.90 27.26 -10.96
C VAL A 147 2.83 27.78 -11.92
N LEU A 148 1.61 27.23 -11.84
CA LEU A 148 0.51 27.65 -12.68
C LEU A 148 0.15 29.12 -12.43
N SER A 149 -0.04 29.52 -11.17
CA SER A 149 -0.32 30.92 -10.81
C SER A 149 0.74 31.88 -11.35
N THR A 150 2.03 31.54 -11.19
CA THR A 150 3.13 32.37 -11.69
C THR A 150 3.11 32.52 -13.22
N LEU A 151 2.75 31.46 -13.95
CA LEU A 151 2.64 31.50 -15.41
C LEU A 151 1.44 32.34 -15.86
N GLU A 152 0.33 32.27 -15.14
CA GLU A 152 -0.88 33.04 -15.41
C GLU A 152 -0.66 34.55 -15.17
N GLU A 153 -0.01 34.91 -14.06
CA GLU A 153 0.36 36.30 -13.74
C GLU A 153 1.28 36.92 -14.79
N LYS A 154 2.19 36.12 -15.35
CA LYS A 154 3.10 36.56 -16.42
C LYS A 154 2.46 36.55 -17.82
N GLY A 155 1.22 36.09 -17.96
CA GLY A 155 0.55 35.95 -19.26
C GLY A 155 1.24 34.95 -20.19
N ASP A 156 1.93 33.95 -19.65
CA ASP A 156 2.65 32.96 -20.45
C ASP A 156 1.68 32.00 -21.14
N GLY A 157 1.80 31.85 -22.47
CA GLY A 157 0.96 30.95 -23.26
C GLY A 157 1.03 29.47 -22.82
N ARG A 158 2.09 29.07 -22.10
CA ARG A 158 2.22 27.74 -21.50
C ARG A 158 1.18 27.47 -20.42
N ALA A 159 0.64 28.49 -19.75
CA ALA A 159 -0.30 28.34 -18.63
C ALA A 159 -1.52 27.47 -18.99
N CYS A 160 -2.11 27.67 -20.16
CA CYS A 160 -3.26 26.87 -20.63
C CYS A 160 -2.91 25.38 -20.76
N THR A 161 -1.72 25.08 -21.28
CA THR A 161 -1.27 23.69 -21.45
C THR A 161 -0.95 23.05 -20.10
N VAL A 162 -0.32 23.80 -19.20
CA VAL A 162 -0.03 23.38 -17.82
C VAL A 162 -1.32 23.08 -17.06
N ARG A 163 -2.30 23.98 -17.13
CA ARG A 163 -3.63 23.79 -16.51
C ARG A 163 -4.30 22.51 -16.99
N LYS A 164 -4.31 22.27 -18.30
CA LYS A 164 -4.89 21.05 -18.92
C LYS A 164 -4.14 19.77 -18.52
N ALA A 165 -2.83 19.84 -18.33
CA ALA A 165 -2.05 18.70 -17.85
C ALA A 165 -2.34 18.43 -16.37
N MET A 166 -2.41 19.48 -15.54
CA MET A 166 -2.72 19.39 -14.11
C MET A 166 -4.12 18.86 -13.85
N SER A 167 -5.12 19.22 -14.65
CA SER A 167 -6.49 18.69 -14.50
C SER A 167 -6.59 17.18 -14.74
N LYS A 168 -5.61 16.60 -15.45
CA LYS A 168 -5.49 15.14 -15.67
C LYS A 168 -4.56 14.47 -14.67
N TRP A 169 -3.86 15.24 -13.84
CA TRP A 169 -3.08 14.72 -12.73
C TRP A 169 -3.97 14.73 -11.48
N GLY A 170 -3.91 13.69 -10.65
CA GLY A 170 -4.39 13.77 -9.28
C GLY A 170 -3.36 13.28 -8.27
N ARG A 171 -3.26 13.97 -7.14
CA ARG A 171 -2.74 13.40 -5.89
C ARG A 171 -3.70 12.29 -5.46
N VAL A 172 -3.16 11.16 -5.05
CA VAL A 172 -3.99 10.08 -4.49
C VAL A 172 -4.32 10.47 -3.07
N GLU A 173 -5.59 10.35 -2.72
CA GLU A 173 -6.07 10.50 -1.36
C GLU A 173 -6.64 9.16 -0.88
N ILE A 174 -6.22 8.76 0.31
CA ILE A 174 -6.81 7.63 1.04
C ILE A 174 -7.98 8.22 1.83
N VAL A 175 -9.19 8.05 1.30
CA VAL A 175 -10.42 8.53 1.96
C VAL A 175 -10.63 7.73 3.24
N ASP A 176 -10.47 6.42 3.13
CA ASP A 176 -10.49 5.52 4.28
C ASP A 176 -9.70 4.25 3.96
N ALA A 177 -9.24 3.58 5.01
CA ALA A 177 -8.72 2.24 4.93
C ALA A 177 -8.91 1.54 6.28
N ALA A 178 -9.50 0.35 6.25
CA ALA A 178 -9.89 -0.41 7.44
C ALA A 178 -9.86 -1.92 7.17
N PHE A 179 -9.61 -2.70 8.21
CA PHE A 179 -9.72 -4.16 8.17
C PHE A 179 -11.17 -4.56 8.47
N LYS A 180 -11.72 -5.46 7.67
CA LYS A 180 -13.07 -6.03 7.84
C LYS A 180 -13.01 -7.55 7.75
N VAL A 181 -13.84 -8.22 8.55
CA VAL A 181 -14.12 -9.66 8.44
C VAL A 181 -15.60 -9.79 8.15
N ILE A 182 -15.97 -10.69 7.24
CA ILE A 182 -17.37 -10.89 6.86
C ILE A 182 -18.09 -11.59 8.02
N GLY A 183 -19.20 -11.01 8.48
CA GLY A 183 -20.03 -11.60 9.54
C GLY A 183 -19.51 -11.42 10.97
N GLU A 184 -18.30 -10.89 11.15
CA GLU A 184 -17.69 -10.68 12.46
C GLU A 184 -17.40 -9.19 12.68
N ARG A 185 -17.69 -8.69 13.89
CA ARG A 185 -17.37 -7.30 14.28
C ARG A 185 -15.93 -7.15 14.74
N VAL A 186 -15.34 -8.21 15.28
CA VAL A 186 -13.98 -8.27 15.81
C VAL A 186 -13.17 -9.19 14.91
N VAL A 187 -11.90 -8.85 14.68
CA VAL A 187 -11.01 -9.72 13.90
C VAL A 187 -10.53 -10.86 14.78
N THR A 188 -10.92 -12.08 14.46
CA THR A 188 -10.51 -13.29 15.16
C THR A 188 -9.20 -13.87 14.60
N PRO A 189 -8.40 -14.61 15.39
CA PRO A 189 -7.17 -15.23 14.91
C PRO A 189 -7.38 -16.14 13.71
N SER A 190 -6.44 -16.13 12.76
CA SER A 190 -6.49 -16.96 11.53
C SER A 190 -7.72 -16.74 10.62
N SER A 191 -8.53 -15.69 10.86
CA SER A 191 -9.66 -15.33 10.01
C SER A 191 -9.22 -14.81 8.64
N ILE A 192 -10.14 -14.81 7.68
CA ILE A 192 -9.92 -14.18 6.37
C ILE A 192 -10.24 -12.70 6.51
N ILE A 193 -9.19 -11.86 6.45
CA ILE A 193 -9.28 -10.42 6.62
C ILE A 193 -9.32 -9.75 5.25
N PHE A 194 -10.19 -8.76 5.11
CA PHE A 194 -10.23 -7.83 3.99
C PHE A 194 -9.70 -6.48 4.44
N LEU A 195 -8.56 -6.05 3.89
CA LEU A 195 -8.18 -4.65 3.94
C LEU A 195 -8.95 -3.89 2.86
N VAL A 196 -9.94 -3.13 3.27
CA VAL A 196 -10.75 -2.26 2.40
C VAL A 196 -10.06 -0.92 2.29
N VAL A 197 -9.81 -0.44 1.06
CA VAL A 197 -9.12 0.82 0.79
C VAL A 197 -9.96 1.68 -0.16
N LYS A 198 -10.36 2.86 0.30
CA LYS A 198 -11.16 3.83 -0.47
C LYS A 198 -10.27 4.94 -1.00
N LEU A 199 -10.20 5.07 -2.32
CA LEU A 199 -9.28 5.99 -2.99
C LEU A 199 -9.99 6.95 -3.93
N ARG A 200 -9.50 8.18 -3.96
CA ARG A 200 -9.85 9.18 -4.97
C ARG A 200 -8.62 9.97 -5.45
N LEU A 201 -8.77 10.68 -6.55
CA LEU A 201 -7.75 11.55 -7.14
C LEU A 201 -8.15 13.02 -6.98
N THR A 202 -7.29 13.82 -6.36
CA THR A 202 -7.48 15.26 -6.23
C THR A 202 -6.49 16.00 -7.11
N PRO A 203 -6.95 16.72 -8.15
CA PRO A 203 -6.07 17.56 -8.95
C PRO A 203 -5.29 18.57 -8.11
N PRO A 204 -4.02 18.85 -8.43
CA PRO A 204 -3.28 19.88 -7.71
C PRO A 204 -3.96 21.25 -7.81
N GLY A 205 -4.24 21.87 -6.67
CA GLY A 205 -4.89 23.18 -6.59
C GLY A 205 -6.42 23.17 -6.64
N SER A 206 -7.09 22.01 -6.70
CA SER A 206 -8.54 21.93 -6.55
C SER A 206 -8.95 21.84 -5.08
N ASN A 207 -9.93 22.63 -4.65
CA ASN A 207 -10.59 22.42 -3.36
C ASN A 207 -11.52 21.20 -3.46
N THR A 208 -11.42 20.29 -2.49
CA THR A 208 -12.24 19.06 -2.40
C THR A 208 -12.98 18.95 -1.07
N GLU A 209 -13.06 20.05 -0.31
CA GLU A 209 -13.93 20.14 0.85
C GLU A 209 -15.37 19.83 0.45
N ARG A 210 -15.94 18.83 1.13
CA ARG A 210 -17.35 18.49 0.96
C ARG A 210 -18.19 19.61 1.56
N LYS A 211 -19.35 19.88 0.96
CA LYS A 211 -20.33 20.78 1.56
C LYS A 211 -20.80 20.20 2.89
N ASP A 212 -20.97 21.06 3.89
CA ASP A 212 -21.52 20.66 5.18
C ASP A 212 -22.95 20.15 4.97
N VAL A 213 -23.14 18.85 5.19
CA VAL A 213 -24.44 18.19 5.19
C VAL A 213 -24.96 18.08 6.61
N SER A 214 -26.28 18.01 6.76
CA SER A 214 -26.90 17.78 8.07
C SER A 214 -26.43 16.45 8.69
N VAL A 215 -26.43 16.36 10.02
CA VAL A 215 -26.01 15.13 10.73
C VAL A 215 -26.81 13.90 10.29
N ASP A 216 -28.10 14.08 10.03
CA ASP A 216 -28.98 12.98 9.61
C ASP A 216 -28.69 12.52 8.18
N GLU A 217 -28.40 13.45 7.28
CA GLU A 217 -27.97 13.15 5.92
C GLU A 217 -26.61 12.45 5.89
N ALA A 218 -25.65 12.94 6.69
CA ALA A 218 -24.35 12.29 6.86
C ALA A 218 -24.51 10.82 7.33
N LYS A 219 -25.37 10.56 8.31
CA LYS A 219 -25.66 9.19 8.78
C LYS A 219 -26.24 8.31 7.68
N ARG A 220 -27.19 8.82 6.89
CA ARG A 220 -27.78 8.08 5.76
C ARG A 220 -26.73 7.74 4.70
N ILE A 221 -25.86 8.69 4.37
CA ILE A 221 -24.77 8.49 3.42
C ILE A 221 -23.79 7.42 3.92
N VAL A 222 -23.41 7.46 5.20
CA VAL A 222 -22.52 6.46 5.82
C VAL A 222 -23.15 5.07 5.77
N GLN A 223 -24.41 4.92 6.21
CA GLN A 223 -25.11 3.64 6.19
C GLN A 223 -25.24 3.07 4.76
N TYR A 224 -25.57 3.93 3.80
CA TYR A 224 -25.62 3.54 2.39
C TYR A 224 -24.26 3.05 1.88
N ASN A 225 -23.19 3.79 2.20
CA ASN A 225 -21.84 3.45 1.78
C ASN A 225 -21.30 2.18 2.43
N ASP A 226 -21.60 1.95 3.71
CA ASP A 226 -21.19 0.75 4.44
C ASP A 226 -21.89 -0.49 3.88
N LYS A 227 -23.19 -0.42 3.60
CA LYS A 227 -23.92 -1.50 2.94
C LYS A 227 -23.32 -1.84 1.57
N LYS A 228 -22.95 -0.83 0.79
CA LYS A 228 -22.27 -1.01 -0.51
C LYS A 228 -20.89 -1.66 -0.37
N ASP A 229 -20.14 -1.30 0.68
CA ASP A 229 -18.86 -1.92 0.94
C ASP A 229 -19.01 -3.39 1.34
N GLU A 230 -20.00 -3.72 2.17
CA GLU A 230 -20.31 -5.11 2.55
C GLU A 230 -20.73 -5.95 1.34
N GLU A 231 -21.60 -5.42 0.48
CA GLU A 231 -21.95 -6.04 -0.80
C GLU A 231 -20.70 -6.31 -1.67
N PHE A 232 -19.73 -5.39 -1.65
CA PHE A 232 -18.46 -5.51 -2.38
C PHE A 232 -17.47 -6.52 -1.77
N LEU A 233 -17.62 -6.91 -0.50
CA LEU A 233 -16.74 -7.92 0.12
C LEU A 233 -16.99 -9.33 -0.44
N LEU A 234 -18.22 -9.62 -0.90
CA LEU A 234 -18.64 -10.91 -1.44
C LEU A 234 -18.01 -11.30 -2.80
N PRO A 235 -17.99 -10.44 -3.84
CA PRO A 235 -17.41 -10.78 -5.14
C PRO A 235 -15.90 -11.09 -5.06
N LYS A 236 -15.34 -11.85 -6.01
CA LYS A 236 -13.88 -12.12 -6.03
C LYS A 236 -13.03 -10.95 -6.53
N GLN A 237 -13.65 -9.95 -7.17
CA GLN A 237 -12.95 -8.81 -7.74
C GLN A 237 -12.29 -7.94 -6.66
N GLU A 238 -11.04 -7.55 -6.88
CA GLU A 238 -10.27 -6.70 -5.97
C GLU A 238 -10.66 -5.21 -6.03
N ALA A 239 -11.50 -4.81 -6.99
CA ALA A 239 -11.91 -3.42 -7.19
C ALA A 239 -13.41 -3.32 -7.47
N GLU A 240 -14.06 -2.35 -6.83
CA GLU A 240 -15.50 -2.06 -7.01
C GLU A 240 -15.79 -1.69 -8.46
N ASP A 241 -16.95 -2.08 -9.00
CA ASP A 241 -17.34 -1.67 -10.34
C ASP A 241 -17.62 -0.16 -10.39
N LEU A 242 -16.96 0.53 -11.32
CA LEU A 242 -17.19 1.96 -11.51
C LEU A 242 -18.36 2.21 -12.47
N PRO A 243 -19.17 3.25 -12.23
CA PRO A 243 -20.11 3.76 -13.23
C PRO A 243 -19.38 4.08 -14.54
N LYS A 244 -20.01 3.75 -15.67
CA LYS A 244 -19.46 4.02 -17.00
C LYS A 244 -19.15 5.52 -17.14
N GLY A 245 -17.92 5.84 -17.55
CA GLY A 245 -17.46 7.23 -17.79
C GLY A 245 -16.52 7.82 -16.74
N ARG A 246 -16.40 7.23 -15.54
CA ARG A 246 -15.50 7.69 -14.47
C ARG A 246 -14.07 7.12 -14.55
N SER A 247 -13.52 6.94 -15.76
CA SER A 247 -12.19 6.35 -15.95
C SER A 247 -11.09 7.40 -16.08
N THR A 248 -9.91 7.12 -15.52
CA THR A 248 -8.70 7.93 -15.77
C THR A 248 -8.25 7.80 -17.23
N GLY A 249 -7.96 8.94 -17.85
CA GLY A 249 -7.46 8.98 -19.22
C GLY A 249 -5.99 8.55 -19.35
N TRP A 250 -5.42 8.78 -20.52
CA TRP A 250 -3.99 8.60 -20.75
C TRP A 250 -3.16 9.60 -19.93
N ALA A 251 -2.04 9.13 -19.40
CA ALA A 251 -1.14 9.96 -18.63
C ALA A 251 -0.40 10.97 -19.50
N HIS A 252 -0.17 12.16 -18.96
CA HIS A 252 0.78 13.11 -19.55
C HIS A 252 2.21 12.69 -19.21
N ALA A 253 2.81 11.90 -20.10
CA ALA A 253 4.20 11.44 -20.01
C ALA A 253 4.90 11.57 -21.38
N PRO A 254 5.11 12.79 -21.90
CA PRO A 254 5.54 13.03 -23.28
C PRO A 254 6.96 12.52 -23.59
N ARG A 255 7.78 12.27 -22.57
CA ARG A 255 9.12 11.71 -22.71
C ARG A 255 9.12 10.19 -22.74
N TRP A 256 8.01 9.56 -22.38
CA TRP A 256 7.85 8.12 -22.50
C TRP A 256 7.48 7.75 -23.95
N PRO A 257 8.07 6.69 -24.52
CA PRO A 257 7.93 6.37 -25.96
C PRO A 257 6.57 5.80 -26.41
N SER A 258 5.62 5.58 -25.52
CA SER A 258 4.29 5.03 -25.81
C SER A 258 3.19 5.69 -24.98
N ASN A 259 1.92 5.37 -25.24
CA ASN A 259 0.84 5.80 -24.36
C ASN A 259 0.82 4.95 -23.08
N ARG A 260 0.65 5.59 -21.92
CA ARG A 260 0.51 4.90 -20.62
C ARG A 260 -0.80 5.28 -19.96
N LYS A 261 -1.48 4.28 -19.40
CA LYS A 261 -2.56 4.50 -18.44
C LYS A 261 -1.94 4.57 -17.04
N PRO A 262 -2.27 5.59 -16.23
CA PRO A 262 -1.84 5.62 -14.84
C PRO A 262 -2.32 4.39 -14.09
N THR A 263 -1.42 3.77 -13.35
CA THR A 263 -1.75 2.69 -12.41
C THR A 263 -1.06 2.92 -11.08
N TRP A 264 -1.53 2.21 -10.05
CA TRP A 264 -1.01 2.29 -8.71
C TRP A 264 -0.80 0.90 -8.14
N TRP A 265 0.00 0.80 -7.09
CA TRP A 265 0.11 -0.39 -6.26
C TRP A 265 -0.36 -0.08 -4.84
N LEU A 266 -1.10 -1.02 -4.27
CA LEU A 266 -1.37 -1.05 -2.84
C LEU A 266 -0.36 -1.99 -2.20
N VAL A 267 0.42 -1.46 -1.28
CA VAL A 267 1.45 -2.19 -0.55
C VAL A 267 1.15 -2.05 0.94
N LEU A 268 0.82 -3.15 1.59
CA LEU A 268 0.75 -3.21 3.05
C LEU A 268 2.11 -3.71 3.56
N GLY A 269 2.81 -2.87 4.31
CA GLY A 269 4.15 -3.15 4.80
C GLY A 269 4.27 -2.94 6.31
N ASP A 270 5.14 -3.71 6.93
CA ASP A 270 5.69 -3.41 8.25
C ASP A 270 6.96 -2.58 8.05
N GLU A 271 6.87 -1.29 8.33
CA GLU A 271 7.99 -0.35 8.21
C GLU A 271 9.10 -0.65 9.22
N LYS A 272 8.76 -1.14 10.42
CA LYS A 272 9.73 -1.46 11.47
C LYS A 272 10.59 -2.66 11.09
N GLN A 273 9.96 -3.67 10.50
CA GLN A 273 10.66 -4.88 10.04
C GLN A 273 11.18 -4.77 8.60
N ASN A 274 10.87 -3.69 7.88
CA ASN A 274 11.13 -3.51 6.46
C ASN A 274 10.61 -4.68 5.61
N ARG A 275 9.42 -5.18 5.97
CA ARG A 275 8.79 -6.35 5.33
C ARG A 275 7.47 -6.00 4.66
N VAL A 276 7.23 -6.61 3.50
CA VAL A 276 5.91 -6.64 2.89
C VAL A 276 5.06 -7.66 3.64
N VAL A 277 3.87 -7.27 4.09
CA VAL A 277 2.96 -8.14 4.87
C VAL A 277 2.20 -9.08 3.94
N VAL A 278 1.68 -8.54 2.84
CA VAL A 278 0.92 -9.28 1.82
C VAL A 278 1.38 -8.89 0.42
N PRO A 279 1.33 -9.80 -0.56
CA PRO A 279 1.70 -9.49 -1.94
C PRO A 279 1.02 -8.22 -2.44
N PRO A 280 1.77 -7.27 -3.03
CA PRO A 280 1.17 -6.02 -3.51
C PRO A 280 0.20 -6.25 -4.66
N ILE A 281 -0.92 -5.52 -4.65
CA ILE A 281 -1.90 -5.56 -5.74
C ILE A 281 -1.75 -4.32 -6.63
N ARG A 282 -1.86 -4.51 -7.95
CA ARG A 282 -1.83 -3.41 -8.91
C ARG A 282 -3.25 -2.99 -9.25
N ILE A 283 -3.56 -1.72 -9.01
CA ILE A 283 -4.88 -1.14 -9.20
C ILE A 283 -4.87 -0.06 -10.31
N SER A 284 -6.06 0.23 -10.83
CA SER A 284 -6.28 1.24 -11.87
C SER A 284 -7.66 1.87 -11.74
N TYR A 285 -7.89 2.93 -12.52
CA TYR A 285 -9.15 3.69 -12.54
C TYR A 285 -9.58 4.19 -11.15
N ILE A 286 -8.73 4.97 -10.49
CA ILE A 286 -9.13 5.74 -9.31
C ILE A 286 -9.90 6.99 -9.81
N PRO A 287 -11.15 7.24 -9.37
CA PRO A 287 -11.94 8.36 -9.84
C PRO A 287 -11.37 9.70 -9.32
N TYR A 288 -11.65 10.79 -10.03
CA TYR A 288 -11.38 12.13 -9.51
C TYR A 288 -12.41 12.48 -8.43
N ALA A 289 -11.98 13.26 -7.45
CA ALA A 289 -12.84 13.83 -6.44
C ALA A 289 -13.98 14.63 -7.10
N ASP A 290 -15.19 14.42 -6.60
CA ASP A 290 -16.43 14.95 -7.15
C ASP A 290 -17.29 15.42 -5.98
N THR A 291 -17.34 16.74 -5.77
CA THR A 291 -18.03 17.33 -4.62
C THR A 291 -19.55 17.19 -4.67
N GLU A 292 -20.11 16.78 -5.81
CA GLU A 292 -21.54 16.54 -5.99
C GLU A 292 -21.94 15.09 -5.70
N SER A 293 -20.97 14.20 -5.50
CA SER A 293 -21.17 12.76 -5.38
C SER A 293 -20.90 12.27 -3.96
N ASP A 294 -21.89 11.65 -3.32
CA ASP A 294 -21.75 11.08 -1.96
C ASP A 294 -20.68 9.98 -1.87
N ARG A 295 -20.40 9.32 -3.01
CA ARG A 295 -19.39 8.27 -3.20
C ARG A 295 -18.43 8.66 -4.33
N ASP A 296 -17.59 9.66 -4.07
CA ASP A 296 -16.58 10.22 -5.00
C ASP A 296 -15.24 9.47 -4.99
N TYR A 297 -15.24 8.24 -4.47
CA TYR A 297 -14.10 7.35 -4.38
C TYR A 297 -14.41 6.00 -5.00
N ARG A 298 -13.37 5.18 -5.18
CA ARG A 298 -13.50 3.77 -5.51
C ARG A 298 -12.94 2.92 -4.39
N THR A 299 -13.67 1.86 -4.06
CA THR A 299 -13.21 0.87 -3.09
C THR A 299 -12.39 -0.23 -3.76
N TYR A 300 -11.26 -0.56 -3.14
CA TYR A 300 -10.40 -1.70 -3.46
C TYR A 300 -10.29 -2.60 -2.23
N LYS A 301 -9.98 -3.88 -2.42
CA LYS A 301 -9.74 -4.78 -1.30
C LYS A 301 -8.53 -5.67 -1.51
N ILE A 302 -7.85 -5.96 -0.41
CA ILE A 302 -6.81 -6.99 -0.32
C ILE A 302 -7.31 -8.05 0.66
N GLN A 303 -7.43 -9.29 0.18
CA GLN A 303 -7.82 -10.43 1.01
C GLN A 303 -6.57 -11.20 1.44
N PHE A 304 -6.45 -11.48 2.73
CA PHE A 304 -5.35 -12.29 3.27
C PHE A 304 -5.78 -13.01 4.55
N GLN A 305 -5.02 -14.04 4.92
CA GLN A 305 -5.22 -14.75 6.17
C GLN A 305 -4.57 -13.98 7.31
N GLY A 306 -5.32 -13.72 8.37
CA GLY A 306 -4.83 -13.05 9.56
C GLY A 306 -3.77 -13.88 10.30
N PRO A 307 -2.85 -13.23 11.03
CA PRO A 307 -1.95 -13.91 11.97
C PRO A 307 -2.69 -14.84 12.94
N PRO A 308 -2.07 -15.97 13.33
CA PRO A 308 -2.65 -16.89 14.30
C PRO A 308 -2.53 -16.40 15.75
N SER A 309 -1.61 -15.48 16.04
CA SER A 309 -1.44 -14.88 17.36
C SER A 309 -2.39 -13.69 17.53
N THR A 310 -3.02 -13.61 18.70
CA THR A 310 -3.71 -12.40 19.15
C THR A 310 -2.72 -11.27 19.39
N GLY A 311 -3.22 -10.04 19.37
CA GLY A 311 -2.44 -8.83 19.62
C GLY A 311 -2.68 -7.74 18.61
N VAL A 312 -1.90 -6.66 18.76
CA VAL A 312 -2.03 -5.45 17.96
C VAL A 312 -0.86 -5.36 16.97
N PHE A 313 -1.18 -5.36 15.68
CA PHE A 313 -0.20 -5.24 14.60
C PHE A 313 -0.27 -3.85 13.99
N THR A 314 0.85 -3.15 13.97
CA THR A 314 0.97 -1.81 13.37
C THR A 314 1.63 -1.92 12.00
N TRP A 315 0.88 -1.66 10.95
CA TRP A 315 1.36 -1.69 9.56
C TRP A 315 1.12 -0.35 8.88
N LYS A 316 1.68 -0.20 7.69
CA LYS A 316 1.52 1.00 6.88
C LYS A 316 1.06 0.61 5.49
N LEU A 317 0.00 1.25 5.04
CA LEU A 317 -0.48 1.17 3.67
C LEU A 317 0.24 2.24 2.86
N PHE A 318 0.90 1.83 1.78
CA PHE A 318 1.48 2.71 0.77
C PHE A 318 0.70 2.59 -0.53
N VAL A 319 0.38 3.73 -1.15
CA VAL A 319 -0.23 3.79 -2.48
C VAL A 319 0.78 4.35 -3.48
N VAL A 320 1.49 3.45 -4.15
CA VAL A 320 2.63 3.79 -5.01
C VAL A 320 2.18 4.01 -6.44
N ARG A 321 2.55 5.14 -7.06
CA ARG A 321 2.21 5.45 -8.46
C ARG A 321 3.25 4.91 -9.43
N ASP A 322 2.81 4.48 -10.61
CA ASP A 322 3.72 4.02 -11.68
C ASP A 322 4.07 5.10 -12.73
N THR A 323 3.34 6.22 -12.77
CA THR A 323 3.44 7.16 -13.89
C THR A 323 3.82 8.59 -13.50
N PHE A 324 3.40 9.10 -12.35
CA PHE A 324 3.71 10.47 -11.93
C PHE A 324 4.56 10.48 -10.67
N VAL A 325 5.55 11.38 -10.60
CA VAL A 325 6.43 11.54 -9.45
C VAL A 325 5.90 12.65 -8.55
N ALA A 326 5.30 12.29 -7.42
CA ALA A 326 4.84 13.24 -6.40
C ALA A 326 4.92 12.57 -5.02
N GLU A 327 4.54 13.28 -3.97
CA GLU A 327 4.46 12.72 -2.61
C GLU A 327 3.45 11.58 -2.55
N GLU A 328 3.93 10.41 -2.11
CA GLU A 328 3.17 9.16 -2.02
C GLU A 328 2.11 9.25 -0.93
N ALA A 329 0.92 8.70 -1.18
CA ALA A 329 -0.10 8.60 -0.16
C ALA A 329 0.22 7.38 0.72
N SER A 330 0.24 7.58 2.04
CA SER A 330 0.39 6.50 3.00
C SER A 330 -0.50 6.73 4.22
N LYS A 331 -0.91 5.64 4.87
CA LYS A 331 -1.72 5.66 6.10
C LYS A 331 -1.23 4.56 7.03
N ASP A 332 -0.98 4.90 8.28
CA ASP A 332 -0.69 3.92 9.32
C ASP A 332 -1.99 3.22 9.70
N LEU A 333 -1.94 1.90 9.82
CA LEU A 333 -3.07 1.02 10.09
C LEU A 333 -2.75 0.12 11.26
N THR A 334 -3.74 -0.07 12.12
CA THR A 334 -3.65 -0.94 13.28
C THR A 334 -4.65 -2.08 13.13
N LEU A 335 -4.16 -3.31 13.20
CA LEU A 335 -5.00 -4.51 13.24
C LEU A 335 -5.00 -5.05 14.66
N SER A 336 -6.15 -5.02 15.35
CA SER A 336 -6.33 -5.71 16.63
C SER A 336 -6.93 -7.08 16.37
N ILE A 337 -6.25 -8.13 16.81
CA ILE A 337 -6.75 -9.50 16.77
C ILE A 337 -7.03 -9.96 18.19
N GLU A 338 -8.30 -10.25 18.45
CA GLU A 338 -8.80 -10.63 19.77
C GLU A 338 -9.55 -11.96 19.64
N HIS A 339 -9.54 -12.77 20.69
CA HIS A 339 -10.45 -13.90 20.73
C HIS A 339 -11.88 -13.37 20.68
N PRO A 340 -12.81 -14.06 19.98
CA PRO A 340 -14.20 -13.69 20.06
C PRO A 340 -14.57 -13.67 21.56
N PRO A 341 -15.35 -12.67 22.03
CA PRO A 341 -15.89 -12.74 23.37
C PRO A 341 -16.53 -14.13 23.49
N ALA A 342 -16.22 -14.86 24.58
CA ALA A 342 -16.94 -16.08 24.89
C ALA A 342 -18.41 -15.72 24.72
N ALA A 343 -19.08 -16.35 23.74
CA ALA A 343 -20.52 -16.19 23.60
C ALA A 343 -21.06 -16.33 25.02
N ASP A 344 -21.94 -15.39 25.42
CA ASP A 344 -22.74 -15.55 26.63
C ASP A 344 -23.04 -17.04 26.74
N GLN A 345 -22.71 -17.64 27.88
CA GLN A 345 -23.05 -19.01 28.18
C GLN A 345 -24.55 -19.15 27.86
N GLU A 346 -24.89 -19.54 26.63
CA GLU A 346 -26.14 -20.22 26.39
C GLU A 346 -25.98 -21.42 27.31
N PRO A 347 -26.75 -21.48 28.41
CA PRO A 347 -26.67 -22.64 29.28
C PRO A 347 -26.89 -23.82 28.35
N SER A 348 -25.87 -24.67 28.25
CA SER A 348 -25.97 -25.90 27.48
C SER A 348 -27.29 -26.55 27.88
N GLU A 349 -28.23 -26.69 26.94
CA GLU A 349 -29.50 -27.38 27.16
C GLU A 349 -29.30 -28.88 27.49
N ASP A 350 -28.05 -29.33 27.64
CA ASP A 350 -27.61 -30.68 27.99
C ASP A 350 -27.22 -30.85 29.47
N GLU A 351 -27.43 -29.85 30.35
CA GLU A 351 -27.53 -30.13 31.80
C GLU A 351 -28.98 -30.52 32.14
N ILE A 352 -29.35 -31.76 31.80
CA ILE A 352 -30.52 -32.42 32.39
C ILE A 352 -30.27 -32.44 33.90
N SER A 353 -30.92 -31.52 34.61
CA SER A 353 -30.83 -31.43 36.06
C SER A 353 -31.21 -32.78 36.67
N GLU A 354 -30.36 -33.33 37.53
CA GLU A 354 -30.70 -34.53 38.30
C GLU A 354 -32.00 -34.27 39.07
N PRO A 355 -33.00 -35.15 38.98
CA PRO A 355 -34.26 -34.95 39.66
C PRO A 355 -34.02 -34.95 41.17
N ASP A 356 -34.63 -34.02 41.90
CA ASP A 356 -34.56 -34.01 43.36
C ASP A 356 -35.21 -35.28 43.93
N GLU A 357 -34.67 -35.81 45.04
CA GLU A 357 -35.13 -37.06 45.69
C GLU A 357 -36.63 -37.05 46.05
N ASP A 358 -37.18 -35.87 46.31
CA ASP A 358 -38.58 -35.68 46.70
C ASP A 358 -39.57 -35.65 45.52
N SER A 359 -39.06 -35.63 44.28
CA SER A 359 -39.88 -35.72 43.08
C SER A 359 -40.20 -37.18 42.72
N LEU A 360 -41.38 -37.44 42.14
CA LEU A 360 -41.79 -38.76 41.65
C LEU A 360 -40.74 -39.37 40.68
N ALA A 361 -40.02 -38.52 39.95
CA ALA A 361 -38.92 -38.89 39.07
C ALA A 361 -37.65 -39.32 39.85
N GLY A 362 -37.32 -38.63 40.95
CA GLY A 362 -36.22 -38.99 41.85
C GLY A 362 -36.43 -40.34 42.52
N GLN A 363 -37.66 -40.62 42.98
CA GLN A 363 -38.01 -41.91 43.60
C GLN A 363 -37.93 -43.11 42.63
N MET A 364 -38.23 -42.90 41.35
CA MET A 364 -38.08 -43.92 40.30
C MET A 364 -36.60 -44.12 39.92
N ALA A 365 -35.81 -43.04 39.89
CA ALA A 365 -34.36 -43.10 39.64
C ALA A 365 -33.61 -43.84 40.76
N ALA A 366 -33.93 -43.53 42.03
CA ALA A 366 -33.36 -44.21 43.20
C ALA A 366 -33.63 -45.73 43.19
N LYS A 367 -34.85 -46.14 42.84
CA LYS A 367 -35.22 -47.57 42.74
C LYS A 367 -34.52 -48.33 41.61
N ARG A 368 -34.03 -47.63 40.59
CA ARG A 368 -33.25 -48.19 39.47
C ARG A 368 -31.74 -48.10 39.66
N GLY A 369 -31.28 -47.55 40.79
CA GLY A 369 -29.86 -47.33 41.09
C GLY A 369 -29.25 -46.14 40.35
N GLY A 370 -30.06 -45.18 39.88
CA GLY A 370 -29.58 -43.93 39.28
C GLY A 370 -29.15 -42.92 40.35
N ALA A 371 -28.26 -41.99 39.98
CA ALA A 371 -27.84 -40.88 40.83
C ALA A 371 -28.99 -39.88 41.04
N VAL A 372 -29.13 -39.39 42.27
CA VAL A 372 -30.18 -38.45 42.68
C VAL A 372 -29.56 -37.43 43.63
N LYS A 373 -29.97 -36.16 43.53
CA LYS A 373 -29.44 -35.07 44.35
C LYS A 373 -30.10 -35.10 45.74
N LYS A 374 -29.29 -35.32 46.78
CA LYS A 374 -29.75 -35.33 48.18
C LYS A 374 -30.20 -33.93 48.62
N CYS A 375 -31.42 -33.83 49.13
CA CYS A 375 -31.86 -32.63 49.83
C CYS A 375 -31.09 -32.48 51.15
N LYS A 376 -30.57 -31.29 51.40
CA LYS A 376 -29.82 -30.95 52.60
C LYS A 376 -30.79 -30.38 53.63
N ASP A 377 -31.35 -31.25 54.49
CA ASP A 377 -32.17 -30.81 55.61
C ASP A 377 -31.28 -30.25 56.74
N GLU A 378 -31.64 -29.06 57.22
CA GLU A 378 -31.08 -28.45 58.42
C GLU A 378 -31.71 -29.08 59.68
N SER A 379 -30.95 -29.84 60.47
CA SER A 379 -31.10 -30.01 61.94
C SER A 379 -30.05 -30.96 62.53
N ASP A 380 -29.15 -30.37 63.34
CA ASP A 380 -28.55 -30.78 64.62
C ASP A 380 -28.03 -32.21 64.96
N GLU A 381 -26.74 -32.19 65.33
CA GLU A 381 -26.08 -32.72 66.54
C GLU A 381 -25.60 -34.20 66.70
N GLU A 382 -24.39 -34.26 67.28
CA GLU A 382 -23.69 -35.33 68.05
C GLU A 382 -22.68 -36.32 67.39
N SER A 383 -21.39 -35.96 67.57
CA SER A 383 -20.32 -36.67 68.32
C SER A 383 -19.76 -38.05 67.90
N GLY A 384 -18.42 -38.13 67.88
CA GLY A 384 -17.64 -39.37 67.86
C GLY A 384 -16.12 -39.17 67.65
N THR A 385 -15.41 -38.97 68.76
CA THR A 385 -13.97 -38.66 68.98
C THR A 385 -12.96 -39.75 68.55
N ASP A 386 -11.78 -39.34 68.05
CA ASP A 386 -10.39 -39.51 68.58
C ASP A 386 -9.64 -40.84 68.27
N ASP A 387 -8.43 -40.71 67.70
CA ASP A 387 -7.15 -41.20 68.27
C ASP A 387 -6.00 -41.21 67.22
N ASP A 388 -5.13 -40.20 67.37
CA ASP A 388 -3.68 -40.27 67.63
C ASP A 388 -2.66 -41.13 66.86
N GLU A 389 -1.50 -40.46 66.69
CA GLU A 389 -0.10 -40.92 66.60
C GLU A 389 0.40 -41.69 65.36
N SER A 390 1.36 -41.10 64.64
CA SER A 390 2.79 -41.25 64.95
C SER A 390 3.70 -40.81 63.80
N SER A 391 4.87 -40.36 64.21
CA SER A 391 5.97 -39.74 63.46
C SER A 391 6.89 -40.71 62.71
N ASN A 392 7.59 -40.12 61.74
CA ASN A 392 8.98 -40.36 61.31
C ASN A 392 9.32 -41.25 60.10
N ASP A 393 10.29 -40.67 59.38
CA ASP A 393 11.43 -41.22 58.64
C ASP A 393 11.30 -41.63 57.16
N ASP A 394 11.92 -40.77 56.35
CA ASP A 394 13.03 -41.06 55.44
C ASP A 394 12.84 -42.11 54.33
N SER A 395 12.86 -41.63 53.09
CA SER A 395 13.82 -42.16 52.11
C SER A 395 14.14 -41.18 50.99
N SER A 396 15.44 -41.01 50.86
CA SER A 396 16.25 -40.39 49.82
C SER A 396 16.08 -41.00 48.43
N SER A 397 16.38 -40.19 47.40
CA SER A 397 17.45 -40.43 46.42
C SER A 397 17.10 -39.96 44.99
N ASP A 398 17.78 -38.87 44.59
CA ASP A 398 18.48 -38.62 43.32
C ASP A 398 18.13 -39.42 42.06
N SER A 399 17.92 -38.70 40.94
CA SER A 399 18.89 -38.73 39.83
C SER A 399 18.66 -37.61 38.80
N ASP A 400 19.79 -36.96 38.51
CA ASP A 400 20.08 -35.89 37.54
C ASP A 400 20.14 -36.33 36.06
N SER A 401 20.34 -35.30 35.22
CA SER A 401 20.98 -35.24 33.88
C SER A 401 20.04 -35.45 32.69
N ASP A 402 19.97 -34.59 31.66
CA ASP A 402 20.94 -33.66 31.04
C ASP A 402 20.34 -32.31 30.61
#